data_AF-X1K1B2-F1
#
_entry.id   AF-X1K1B2-F1
#
_cell.length_a   1.000
_cell.length_b   1.000
_cell.length_c   1.000
_cell.angle_alpha   90.00
_cell.angle_beta   90.00
_cell.angle_gamma   90.00
#
_symmetry.space_group_name_H-M   'P 1'
#
loop_
_entity.id
_entity.type
_entity.pdbx_description
1 polymer ?
#
loop_
_entity_poly.entity_id
_entity_poly.type
_entity_poly.pdbx_seq_one_letter_code
_entity_poly.pdbx_strand_id
1 'polypeptide(L)'
;MNEVSPQSPKIIGIEQKVILQVQALFSIHQPDSSSKIISLHYYVHLHQIEKLLRDTEKELQTIEKDLEFAQKEIKQGEDELIFEKRMLKEKTKLLENRLREIYKRHLTGYLEILFNSESFSDFLSRFRYIKNILSLDAEVINDIHQQMKKIEDNKMNLENREEILSLLKREVEKGKENIEFSIKAKKSIINKINSQKEVYLKSLKELEQSSLEIKNIIER
;
A
#
# COMPACT_ATOMS: atom_id res chain seq x y z
N MET A 1 8.81 -2.80 -17.85
CA MET A 1 9.13 -2.94 -16.41
C MET A 1 9.01 -1.54 -15.82
N ASN A 2 7.85 -1.22 -15.24
CA ASN A 2 7.69 0.01 -14.47
C ASN A 2 7.99 -0.35 -13.02
N GLU A 3 9.14 0.12 -12.52
CA GLU A 3 9.52 0.03 -11.12
C GLU A 3 8.51 0.81 -10.28
N VAL A 4 7.61 0.10 -9.60
CA VAL A 4 6.87 0.68 -8.48
C VAL A 4 7.86 0.79 -7.34
N SER A 5 8.52 1.94 -7.27
CA SER A 5 9.44 2.31 -6.20
C SER A 5 8.71 2.24 -4.86
N PRO A 6 9.24 1.52 -3.85
CA PRO A 6 8.59 1.42 -2.56
C PRO A 6 8.78 2.75 -1.82
N GLN A 7 7.73 3.58 -1.74
CA GLN A 7 7.70 4.81 -0.94
C GLN A 7 7.59 4.55 0.58
N SER A 8 7.95 3.35 1.04
CA SER A 8 7.92 2.91 2.44
C SER A 8 8.89 3.57 3.44
N PRO A 9 9.72 4.59 3.11
CA PRO A 9 10.45 5.36 4.15
C PRO A 9 9.74 6.61 4.69
N LYS A 10 8.73 7.15 3.99
CA LYS A 10 8.23 8.52 4.30
C LYS A 10 7.29 8.60 5.51
N ILE A 11 6.38 7.64 5.67
CA ILE A 11 5.34 7.66 6.72
C ILE A 11 6.00 7.53 8.10
N ILE A 12 6.90 6.53 8.25
CA ILE A 12 7.68 6.29 9.47
C ILE A 12 8.46 7.53 9.92
N GLY A 13 9.07 8.25 8.97
CA GLY A 13 9.87 9.44 9.26
C GLY A 13 9.07 10.64 9.74
N ILE A 14 7.80 10.75 9.33
CA ILE A 14 6.93 11.88 9.70
C ILE A 14 6.25 11.61 11.05
N GLU A 15 5.77 10.39 11.29
CA GLU A 15 5.19 9.98 12.58
C GLU A 15 6.17 10.17 13.74
N GLN A 16 7.42 9.71 13.58
CA GLN A 16 8.47 9.91 14.59
C GLN A 16 8.71 11.40 14.84
N LYS A 17 8.64 12.23 13.81
CA LYS A 17 8.85 13.67 13.92
C LYS A 17 7.74 14.36 14.73
N VAL A 18 6.48 13.95 14.54
CA VAL A 18 5.34 14.44 15.33
C VAL A 18 5.50 14.02 16.79
N ILE A 19 5.77 12.73 17.05
CA ILE A 19 5.92 12.18 18.41
C ILE A 19 7.07 12.88 19.15
N LEU A 20 8.22 13.07 18.50
CA LEU A 20 9.38 13.76 19.08
C LEU A 20 9.07 15.23 19.42
N GLN A 21 8.33 15.94 18.56
CA GLN A 21 7.93 17.33 18.83
C GLN A 21 6.92 17.44 19.98
N VAL A 22 5.98 16.50 20.07
CA VAL A 22 5.04 16.42 21.20
C VAL A 22 5.78 16.11 22.50
N GLN A 23 6.71 15.14 22.50
CA GLN A 23 7.54 14.80 23.66
C GLN A 23 8.40 15.98 24.11
N ALA A 24 9.04 16.69 23.17
CA ALA A 24 9.85 17.87 23.48
C ALA A 24 9.05 18.97 24.19
N LEU A 25 7.78 19.17 23.83
CA LEU A 25 6.89 20.12 24.51
C LEU A 25 6.52 19.72 25.93
N PHE A 26 6.40 18.42 26.21
CA PHE A 26 6.14 17.91 27.56
C PHE A 26 7.37 18.01 28.48
N SER A 27 8.59 18.02 27.92
CA SER A 27 9.85 18.08 28.66
C SER A 27 10.30 19.49 29.09
N ILE A 28 9.59 20.56 28.73
CA ILE A 28 9.93 21.96 29.11
C ILE A 28 9.56 22.25 30.58
N HIS A 29 10.16 21.50 31.50
CA HIS A 29 9.97 21.66 32.93
C HIS A 29 11.15 22.46 33.52
N GLN A 30 11.04 23.79 33.56
CA GLN A 30 11.71 24.63 34.56
C GLN A 30 10.86 25.86 34.90
N PRO A 31 10.58 26.14 36.20
CA PRO A 31 9.64 27.16 36.65
C PRO A 31 10.22 28.59 36.76
N ASP A 32 11.27 28.95 36.03
CA ASP A 32 11.89 30.28 36.13
C ASP A 32 12.26 30.84 34.75
N SER A 33 11.33 31.59 34.14
CA SER A 33 11.58 32.57 33.07
C SER A 33 10.26 33.21 32.64
N SER A 34 10.06 34.50 32.90
CA SER A 34 8.99 35.39 32.37
C SER A 34 7.83 34.70 31.63
N SER A 35 6.68 34.52 32.30
CA SER A 35 5.47 33.82 31.83
C SER A 35 5.03 34.15 30.38
N LYS A 36 5.31 35.37 29.90
CA LYS A 36 5.07 35.81 28.51
C LYS A 36 5.92 35.08 27.46
N ILE A 37 7.20 34.83 27.74
CA ILE A 37 8.14 34.10 26.85
C ILE A 37 7.75 32.62 26.74
N ILE A 38 7.36 32.01 27.86
CA ILE A 38 6.88 30.63 27.92
C ILE A 38 5.63 30.47 27.03
N SER A 39 4.65 31.37 27.15
CA SER A 39 3.43 31.30 26.33
C SER A 39 3.72 31.41 24.82
N LEU A 40 4.61 32.34 24.42
CA LEU A 40 4.95 32.57 23.02
C LEU A 40 5.66 31.36 22.41
N HIS A 41 6.55 30.73 23.19
CA HIS A 41 7.23 29.50 22.80
C HIS A 41 6.25 28.34 22.58
N TYR A 42 5.29 28.15 23.50
CA TYR A 42 4.23 27.15 23.33
C TYR A 42 3.37 27.39 22.08
N TYR A 43 3.01 28.64 21.76
CA TYR A 43 2.24 28.97 20.55
C TYR A 43 3.00 28.64 19.26
N VAL A 44 4.31 28.93 19.19
CA VAL A 44 5.15 28.59 18.02
C VAL A 44 5.19 27.08 17.80
N HIS A 45 5.43 26.31 18.87
CA HIS A 45 5.45 24.85 18.79
C HIS A 45 4.09 24.25 18.45
N LEU A 46 3.00 24.81 18.97
CA LEU A 46 1.64 24.41 18.63
C LEU A 46 1.38 24.60 17.12
N HIS A 47 1.80 25.74 16.57
CA HIS A 47 1.67 26.04 15.16
C HIS A 47 2.46 25.06 14.26
N GLN A 48 3.65 24.65 14.71
CA GLN A 48 4.47 23.65 14.02
C GLN A 48 3.79 22.28 14.01
N ILE A 49 3.26 21.84 15.16
CA ILE A 49 2.51 20.58 15.26
C ILE A 49 1.26 20.60 14.38
N GLU A 50 0.53 21.71 14.35
CA GLU A 50 -0.65 21.83 13.50
C GLU A 50 -0.32 21.78 12.01
N LYS A 51 0.79 22.39 11.60
CA LYS A 51 1.26 22.28 10.22
C LYS A 51 1.60 20.83 9.90
N LEU A 52 2.39 20.19 10.77
CA LEU A 52 2.82 18.82 10.57
C LEU A 52 1.62 17.86 10.50
N LEU A 53 0.64 17.99 11.41
CA LEU A 53 -0.59 17.20 11.39
C LEU A 53 -1.35 17.35 10.08
N ARG A 54 -1.57 18.59 9.59
CA ARG A 54 -2.26 18.81 8.32
C ARG A 54 -1.52 18.22 7.14
N ASP A 55 -0.20 18.30 7.14
CA ASP A 55 0.63 17.76 6.06
C ASP A 55 0.57 16.22 6.10
N THR A 56 0.67 15.60 7.28
CA THR A 56 0.52 14.14 7.46
C THR A 56 -0.88 13.65 7.08
N GLU A 57 -1.95 14.36 7.46
CA GLU A 57 -3.33 13.99 7.09
C GLU A 57 -3.53 13.99 5.56
N LYS A 58 -2.95 14.95 4.84
CA LYS A 58 -3.01 15.01 3.38
C LYS A 58 -2.24 13.88 2.71
N GLU A 59 -1.05 13.58 3.20
CA GLU A 59 -0.28 12.44 2.71
C GLU A 59 -1.03 11.13 2.95
N LEU A 60 -1.60 10.95 4.14
CA LEU A 60 -2.40 9.78 4.48
C LEU A 60 -3.59 9.60 3.52
N GLN A 61 -4.34 10.68 3.25
CA GLN A 61 -5.43 10.65 2.27
C GLN A 61 -4.98 10.28 0.86
N THR A 62 -3.76 10.65 0.48
CA THR A 62 -3.19 10.29 -0.82
C THR A 62 -2.86 8.80 -0.85
N ILE A 63 -2.19 8.31 0.19
CA ILE A 63 -1.83 6.90 0.33
C ILE A 63 -3.09 6.01 0.37
N GLU A 64 -4.16 6.44 1.05
CA GLU A 64 -5.43 5.70 1.06
C GLU A 64 -6.05 5.54 -0.33
N LYS A 65 -5.97 6.58 -1.17
CA LYS A 65 -6.43 6.50 -2.56
C LYS A 65 -5.56 5.56 -3.39
N ASP A 66 -4.24 5.62 -3.20
CA ASP A 66 -3.30 4.73 -3.87
C ASP A 66 -3.52 3.26 -3.45
N LEU A 67 -3.83 3.02 -2.17
CA LEU A 67 -4.22 1.70 -1.66
C LEU A 67 -5.53 1.19 -2.26
N GLU A 68 -6.53 2.06 -2.40
CA GLU A 68 -7.80 1.69 -3.05
C GLU A 68 -7.57 1.34 -4.53
N PHE A 69 -6.73 2.11 -5.22
CA PHE A 69 -6.36 1.83 -6.61
C PHE A 69 -5.62 0.49 -6.73
N ALA A 70 -4.59 0.28 -5.91
CA ALA A 70 -3.82 -0.97 -5.89
C ALA A 70 -4.70 -2.19 -5.57
N GLN A 71 -5.68 -2.06 -4.66
CA GLN A 71 -6.65 -3.11 -4.38
C GLN A 71 -7.51 -3.46 -5.60
N LYS A 72 -7.91 -2.47 -6.40
CA LYS A 72 -8.67 -2.68 -7.64
C LYS A 72 -7.81 -3.39 -8.69
N GLU A 73 -6.55 -2.99 -8.85
CA GLU A 73 -5.61 -3.65 -9.77
C GLU A 73 -5.36 -5.11 -9.38
N ILE A 74 -5.19 -5.41 -8.09
CA ILE A 74 -5.07 -6.79 -7.61
C ILE A 74 -6.31 -7.59 -7.98
N LYS A 75 -7.50 -7.08 -7.67
CA LYS A 75 -8.76 -7.77 -7.96
C LYS A 75 -8.93 -8.05 -9.46
N GLN A 76 -8.60 -7.07 -10.30
CA GLN A 76 -8.60 -7.27 -11.75
C GLN A 76 -7.61 -8.38 -12.15
N GLY A 77 -6.41 -8.38 -11.58
CA GLY A 77 -5.41 -9.41 -11.83
C GLY A 77 -5.86 -10.81 -11.38
N GLU A 78 -6.60 -10.92 -10.27
CA GLU A 78 -7.20 -12.18 -9.82
C GLU A 78 -8.26 -12.69 -10.82
N ASP A 79 -9.13 -11.80 -11.31
CA ASP A 79 -10.13 -12.15 -12.32
C ASP A 79 -9.48 -12.61 -13.63
N GLU A 80 -8.42 -11.92 -14.06
CA GLU A 80 -7.60 -12.31 -15.21
C GLU A 80 -6.94 -13.67 -14.99
N LEU A 81 -6.38 -13.94 -13.80
CA LEU A 81 -5.77 -15.21 -13.45
C LEU A 81 -6.79 -16.37 -13.49
N ILE A 82 -8.02 -16.13 -13.02
CA ILE A 82 -9.12 -17.12 -13.10
C ILE A 82 -9.46 -17.43 -14.56
N PHE A 83 -9.53 -16.39 -15.40
CA PHE A 83 -9.76 -16.55 -16.83
C PHE A 83 -8.64 -17.33 -17.51
N GLU A 84 -7.37 -16.95 -17.29
CA GLU A 84 -6.19 -17.65 -17.84
C GLU A 84 -6.17 -19.13 -17.43
N LYS A 85 -6.45 -19.45 -16.16
CA LYS A 85 -6.55 -20.84 -15.67
C LYS A 85 -7.66 -21.63 -16.35
N ARG A 86 -8.81 -21.01 -16.64
CA ARG A 86 -9.90 -21.66 -17.38
C ARG A 86 -9.49 -21.96 -18.81
N MET A 87 -8.90 -20.99 -19.50
CA MET A 87 -8.42 -21.15 -20.87
C MET A 87 -7.35 -22.24 -20.98
N LEU A 88 -6.40 -22.26 -20.03
CA LEU A 88 -5.39 -23.31 -19.95
C LEU A 88 -6.03 -24.69 -19.76
N LYS A 89 -7.01 -24.81 -18.85
CA LYS A 89 -7.72 -26.08 -18.61
C LYS A 89 -8.43 -26.59 -19.87
N GLU A 90 -9.06 -25.71 -20.64
CA GLU A 90 -9.70 -26.07 -21.91
C GLU A 90 -8.67 -26.55 -22.95
N LYS A 91 -7.56 -25.81 -23.13
CA LYS A 91 -6.47 -26.20 -24.03
C LYS A 91 -5.87 -27.55 -23.64
N THR A 92 -5.58 -27.76 -22.36
CA THR A 92 -5.03 -29.03 -21.85
C THR A 92 -6.01 -30.18 -22.09
N LYS A 93 -7.31 -29.99 -21.86
CA LYS A 93 -8.32 -31.03 -22.12
C LYS A 93 -8.41 -31.41 -23.61
N LEU A 94 -8.29 -30.43 -24.52
CA LEU A 94 -8.25 -30.69 -25.96
C LEU A 94 -7.02 -31.52 -26.35
N LEU A 95 -5.85 -31.15 -25.82
CA LEU A 95 -4.62 -31.91 -26.03
C LEU A 95 -4.71 -33.32 -25.46
N GLU A 96 -5.22 -33.50 -24.24
CA GLU A 96 -5.42 -34.80 -23.60
C GLU A 96 -6.33 -35.72 -24.43
N ASN A 97 -7.45 -35.20 -24.92
CA ASN A 97 -8.36 -35.96 -25.78
C ASN A 97 -7.65 -36.39 -27.06
N ARG A 98 -6.89 -35.49 -27.68
CA ARG A 98 -6.15 -35.78 -28.90
C ARG A 98 -5.06 -36.84 -28.70
N LEU A 99 -4.25 -36.71 -27.65
CA LEU A 99 -3.22 -37.70 -27.29
C LEU A 99 -3.85 -39.07 -27.00
N ARG A 100 -5.01 -39.10 -26.34
CA ARG A 100 -5.78 -40.32 -26.11
C ARG A 100 -6.23 -40.98 -27.42
N GLU A 101 -6.71 -40.21 -28.38
CA GLU A 101 -7.10 -40.73 -29.70
C GLU A 101 -5.91 -41.26 -30.49
N ILE A 102 -4.76 -40.59 -30.43
CA ILE A 102 -3.50 -41.09 -31.00
C ILE A 102 -3.10 -42.42 -30.35
N TYR A 103 -3.14 -42.51 -29.02
CA TYR A 103 -2.79 -43.72 -28.28
C TYR A 103 -3.70 -44.91 -28.63
N LYS A 104 -5.03 -44.68 -28.67
CA LYS A 104 -6.02 -45.70 -29.04
C LYS A 104 -5.84 -46.24 -30.45
N ARG A 105 -5.36 -45.41 -31.38
CA ARG A 105 -5.19 -45.76 -32.80
C ARG A 105 -3.86 -46.47 -33.10
N HIS A 106 -3.00 -46.65 -32.09
CA HIS A 106 -1.67 -47.27 -32.16
C HIS A 106 -0.69 -46.55 -33.13
N LEU A 107 0.63 -46.65 -32.89
CA LEU A 107 1.66 -46.03 -33.74
C LEU A 107 1.60 -46.50 -35.21
N THR A 108 1.01 -47.66 -35.46
CA THR A 108 0.79 -48.20 -36.80
C THR A 108 -0.17 -47.35 -37.64
N GLY A 109 -1.06 -46.55 -37.04
CA GLY A 109 -2.04 -45.76 -37.78
C GLY A 109 -1.41 -44.73 -38.73
N TYR A 110 -0.32 -44.07 -38.34
CA TYR A 110 0.37 -43.12 -39.24
C TYR A 110 1.13 -43.83 -40.36
N LEU A 111 1.79 -44.95 -40.03
CA LEU A 111 2.48 -45.76 -41.03
C LEU A 111 1.49 -46.38 -42.02
N GLU A 112 0.33 -46.83 -41.55
CA GLU A 112 -0.76 -47.35 -42.35
C GLU A 112 -1.34 -46.28 -43.29
N ILE A 113 -1.57 -45.05 -42.81
CA ILE A 113 -1.99 -43.92 -43.65
C ILE A 113 -0.97 -43.64 -44.77
N LEU A 114 0.34 -43.73 -44.46
CA LEU A 114 1.41 -43.53 -45.43
C LEU A 114 1.53 -44.68 -46.43
N PHE A 115 1.47 -45.93 -45.97
CA PHE A 115 1.61 -47.12 -46.84
C PHE A 115 0.35 -47.41 -47.68
N ASN A 116 -0.82 -46.93 -47.27
CA ASN A 116 -2.07 -46.98 -48.05
C ASN A 116 -2.21 -45.80 -49.04
N SER A 117 -1.12 -45.17 -49.48
CA SER A 117 -1.16 -44.12 -50.49
C SER A 117 -1.32 -44.70 -51.90
N GLU A 118 -2.14 -44.07 -52.75
CA GLU A 118 -2.43 -44.56 -54.11
C GLU A 118 -1.33 -44.20 -55.13
N SER A 119 -0.48 -43.23 -54.80
CA SER A 119 0.64 -42.80 -55.64
C SER A 119 1.73 -42.11 -54.81
N PHE A 120 2.91 -41.92 -55.40
CA PHE A 120 4.00 -41.19 -54.75
C PHE A 120 3.64 -39.73 -54.42
N SER A 121 2.81 -39.07 -55.25
CA SER A 121 2.33 -37.71 -54.98
C SER A 121 1.36 -37.67 -53.79
N ASP A 122 0.50 -38.68 -53.66
CA ASP A 122 -0.40 -38.84 -52.51
C ASP A 122 0.42 -39.09 -51.22
N PHE A 123 1.42 -39.98 -51.27
CA PHE A 123 2.35 -40.21 -50.17
C PHE A 123 3.00 -38.91 -49.66
N LEU A 124 3.58 -38.10 -50.57
CA LEU A 124 4.22 -36.83 -50.20
C LEU A 124 3.24 -35.81 -49.60
N SER A 125 1.98 -35.86 -50.02
CA SER A 125 0.92 -34.99 -49.48
C SER A 125 0.52 -35.43 -48.06
N ARG A 126 0.27 -36.73 -47.85
CA ARG A 126 -0.01 -37.30 -46.52
C ARG A 126 1.15 -37.11 -45.54
N PHE A 127 2.39 -37.29 -46.00
CA PHE A 127 3.60 -37.03 -45.20
C PHE A 127 3.68 -35.57 -44.75
N ARG A 128 3.44 -34.61 -45.67
CA ARG A 128 3.38 -33.18 -45.31
C ARG A 128 2.29 -32.89 -44.29
N TYR A 129 1.10 -33.47 -44.44
CA TYR A 129 0.03 -33.28 -43.46
C TYR A 129 0.38 -33.82 -42.08
N ILE A 130 0.89 -35.05 -42.00
CA ILE A 130 1.32 -35.64 -40.72
C ILE A 130 2.41 -34.79 -40.08
N LYS A 131 3.41 -34.34 -40.85
CA LYS A 131 4.46 -33.44 -40.34
C LYS A 131 3.88 -32.14 -39.79
N ASN A 132 2.96 -31.49 -40.52
CA ASN A 132 2.33 -30.24 -40.06
C ASN A 132 1.52 -30.46 -38.78
N ILE A 133 0.77 -31.56 -38.71
CA ILE A 133 -0.01 -31.94 -37.54
C ILE A 133 0.89 -32.12 -36.30
N LEU A 134 1.99 -32.86 -36.44
CA LEU A 134 2.94 -33.06 -35.35
C LEU A 134 3.63 -31.76 -34.91
N SER A 135 3.90 -30.85 -35.86
CA SER A 135 4.43 -29.51 -35.55
C SER A 135 3.44 -28.70 -34.72
N LEU A 136 2.18 -28.66 -35.12
CA LEU A 136 1.12 -27.97 -34.38
C LEU A 136 0.94 -28.55 -32.98
N ASP A 137 1.02 -29.88 -32.83
CA ASP A 137 0.93 -30.52 -31.52
C ASP A 137 2.10 -30.13 -30.61
N ALA A 138 3.32 -30.07 -31.15
CA ALA A 138 4.49 -29.60 -30.41
C ALA A 138 4.35 -28.12 -30.01
N GLU A 139 3.82 -27.27 -30.89
CA GLU A 139 3.53 -25.87 -30.60
C GLU A 139 2.50 -25.71 -29.48
N VAL A 140 1.41 -26.50 -29.51
CA VAL A 140 0.37 -26.49 -28.45
C VAL A 140 0.93 -26.93 -27.11
N ILE A 141 1.78 -27.96 -27.08
CA ILE A 141 2.45 -28.41 -25.85
C ILE A 141 3.34 -27.29 -25.29
N ASN A 142 4.12 -26.63 -26.15
CA ASN A 142 4.97 -25.52 -25.73
C ASN A 142 4.15 -24.32 -25.24
N ASP A 143 3.06 -23.97 -25.92
CA ASP A 143 2.13 -22.90 -25.53
C ASP A 143 1.49 -23.17 -24.15
N ILE A 144 1.06 -24.42 -23.90
CA ILE A 144 0.56 -24.85 -22.58
C ILE A 144 1.64 -24.69 -21.51
N HIS A 145 2.87 -25.12 -21.79
CA HIS A 145 3.98 -25.01 -20.83
C HIS A 145 4.30 -23.54 -20.51
N GLN A 146 4.35 -22.68 -21.52
CA GLN A 146 4.57 -21.24 -21.35
C GLN A 146 3.43 -20.58 -20.57
N GLN A 147 2.17 -20.94 -20.85
CA GLN A 147 1.02 -20.44 -20.10
C GLN A 147 1.03 -20.89 -18.65
N MET A 148 1.38 -22.15 -18.36
CA MET A 148 1.53 -22.64 -16.99
C MET A 148 2.54 -21.81 -16.22
N LYS A 149 3.72 -21.57 -16.80
CA LYS A 149 4.75 -20.74 -16.18
C LYS A 149 4.26 -19.31 -15.94
N LYS A 150 3.64 -18.68 -16.95
CA LYS A 150 3.09 -17.32 -16.84
C LYS A 150 2.04 -17.22 -15.73
N ILE A 151 1.14 -18.20 -15.62
CA ILE A 151 0.10 -18.26 -14.58
C ILE A 151 0.74 -18.37 -13.19
N GLU A 152 1.78 -19.19 -13.03
CA GLU A 152 2.47 -19.32 -11.74
C GLU A 152 3.21 -18.03 -11.38
N ASP A 153 3.94 -17.44 -12.33
CA ASP A 153 4.62 -16.15 -12.13
C ASP A 153 3.61 -15.04 -11.77
N ASN A 154 2.46 -14.99 -12.46
CA ASN A 154 1.38 -14.04 -12.18
C ASN A 154 0.78 -14.25 -10.79
N LYS A 155 0.55 -15.52 -10.41
CA LYS A 155 0.03 -15.88 -9.09
C LYS A 155 0.98 -15.43 -7.97
N MET A 156 2.27 -15.76 -8.08
CA MET A 156 3.28 -15.33 -7.10
C MET A 156 3.36 -13.81 -7.02
N ASN A 157 3.30 -13.11 -8.15
CA ASN A 157 3.29 -11.65 -8.18
C ASN A 157 2.05 -11.06 -7.48
N LEU A 158 0.87 -11.66 -7.65
CA LEU A 158 -0.35 -11.24 -6.97
C LEU A 158 -0.27 -11.48 -5.46
N GLU A 159 0.17 -12.67 -5.03
CA GLU A 159 0.35 -13.01 -3.60
C GLU A 159 1.32 -12.01 -2.91
N ASN A 160 2.45 -11.70 -3.55
CA ASN A 160 3.39 -10.70 -3.05
C ASN A 160 2.76 -9.30 -2.95
N ARG A 161 1.98 -8.90 -3.97
CA ARG A 161 1.29 -7.59 -3.97
C ARG A 161 0.25 -7.50 -2.87
N GLU A 162 -0.49 -8.58 -2.61
CA GLU A 162 -1.46 -8.66 -1.51
C GLU A 162 -0.79 -8.54 -0.14
N GLU A 163 0.34 -9.22 0.06
CA GLU A 163 1.12 -9.13 1.30
C GLU A 163 1.62 -7.69 1.52
N ILE A 164 2.20 -7.07 0.50
CA ILE A 164 2.65 -5.68 0.54
C ILE A 164 1.47 -4.74 0.84
N LEU A 165 0.33 -4.92 0.18
CA LEU A 165 -0.86 -4.11 0.42
C LEU A 165 -1.37 -4.25 1.86
N SER A 166 -1.36 -5.47 2.41
CA SER A 166 -1.74 -5.74 3.80
C SER A 166 -0.80 -5.06 4.81
N LEU A 167 0.51 -5.07 4.54
CA LEU A 167 1.50 -4.35 5.33
C LEU A 167 1.25 -2.83 5.30
N LEU A 168 1.05 -2.26 4.11
CA LEU A 168 0.80 -0.84 3.94
C LEU A 168 -0.51 -0.39 4.61
N LYS A 169 -1.58 -1.19 4.53
CA LYS A 169 -2.83 -0.91 5.25
C LYS A 169 -2.61 -0.84 6.76
N ARG A 170 -1.84 -1.76 7.33
CA ARG A 170 -1.50 -1.74 8.77
C ARG A 170 -0.68 -0.51 9.14
N GLU A 171 0.22 -0.06 8.26
CA GLU A 171 1.00 1.15 8.46
C GLU A 171 0.12 2.40 8.46
N VAL A 172 -0.80 2.51 7.49
CA VAL A 172 -1.80 3.59 7.42
C VAL A 172 -2.66 3.66 8.68
N GLU A 173 -3.14 2.52 9.19
CA GLU A 173 -3.94 2.50 10.43
C GLU A 173 -3.13 2.95 11.66
N LYS A 174 -1.86 2.54 11.77
CA LYS A 174 -0.97 3.06 12.82
C LYS A 174 -0.77 4.58 12.70
N GLY A 175 -0.64 5.09 11.49
CA GLY A 175 -0.53 6.53 11.25
C GLY A 175 -1.77 7.30 11.70
N LYS A 176 -2.97 6.75 11.50
CA LYS A 176 -4.22 7.33 12.03
C LYS A 176 -4.22 7.38 13.55
N GLU A 177 -3.86 6.29 14.21
CA GLU A 177 -3.78 6.22 15.67
C GLU A 177 -2.80 7.28 16.22
N ASN A 178 -1.65 7.44 15.56
CA ASN A 178 -0.62 8.41 15.94
C ASN A 178 -1.08 9.86 15.74
N ILE A 179 -1.79 10.15 14.64
CA ILE A 179 -2.43 11.47 14.41
C ILE A 179 -3.47 11.74 15.51
N GLU A 180 -4.33 10.77 15.83
CA GLU A 180 -5.35 10.93 16.86
C GLU A 180 -4.74 11.19 18.24
N PHE A 181 -3.69 10.45 18.59
CA PHE A 181 -2.91 10.67 19.81
C PHE A 181 -2.33 12.08 19.86
N SER A 182 -1.76 12.55 18.76
CA SER A 182 -1.16 13.88 18.64
C SER A 182 -2.19 14.99 18.76
N ILE A 183 -3.40 14.81 18.20
CA ILE A 183 -4.52 15.73 18.37
C ILE A 183 -4.96 15.80 19.84
N LYS A 184 -5.04 14.65 20.54
CA LYS A 184 -5.37 14.59 21.98
C LYS A 184 -4.31 15.28 22.84
N ALA A 185 -3.03 15.01 22.57
CA ALA A 185 -1.90 15.66 23.25
C ALA A 185 -1.93 17.18 23.05
N LYS A 186 -2.17 17.64 21.81
CA LYS A 186 -2.34 19.05 21.47
C LYS A 186 -3.43 19.72 22.32
N LYS A 187 -4.62 19.12 22.39
CA LYS A 187 -5.74 19.64 23.22
C LYS A 187 -5.36 19.78 24.69
N SER A 188 -4.64 18.79 25.24
CA SER A 188 -4.15 18.83 26.62
C SER A 188 -3.19 20.00 26.87
N ILE A 189 -2.26 20.25 25.93
CA ILE A 189 -1.32 21.39 26.01
C ILE A 189 -2.07 22.73 25.97
N ILE A 190 -3.04 22.89 25.06
CA ILE A 190 -3.86 24.11 24.97
C ILE A 190 -4.60 24.36 26.30
N ASN A 191 -5.18 23.32 26.90
CA ASN A 191 -5.87 23.44 28.18
C ASN A 191 -4.93 23.88 29.31
N LYS A 192 -3.70 23.34 29.35
CA LYS A 192 -2.67 23.77 30.32
C LYS A 192 -2.28 25.23 30.13
N ILE A 193 -2.07 25.67 28.88
CA ILE A 193 -1.73 27.08 28.57
C ILE A 193 -2.86 28.02 29.03
N ASN A 194 -4.12 27.65 28.75
CA ASN A 194 -5.28 28.45 29.16
C ASN A 194 -5.39 28.56 30.69
N SER A 195 -5.21 27.44 31.41
CA SER A 195 -5.22 27.45 32.88
C SER A 195 -4.10 28.31 33.46
N GLN A 196 -2.86 28.21 32.93
CA GLN A 196 -1.75 29.07 33.35
C GLN A 196 -2.02 30.55 33.09
N LYS A 197 -2.64 30.87 31.95
CA LYS A 197 -3.05 32.24 31.61
C LYS A 197 -4.06 32.79 32.61
N GLU A 198 -5.07 32.01 32.99
CA GLU A 198 -6.06 32.42 33.99
C GLU A 198 -5.43 32.71 35.36
N VAL A 199 -4.52 31.84 35.83
CA VAL A 199 -3.78 32.05 37.08
C VAL A 199 -2.98 33.35 37.02
N TYR A 200 -2.26 33.59 35.91
CA TYR A 200 -1.48 34.80 35.73
C TYR A 200 -2.33 36.08 35.70
N LEU A 201 -3.47 36.06 34.99
CA LEU A 201 -4.40 37.19 34.95
C LEU A 201 -4.97 37.51 36.34
N LYS A 202 -5.24 36.49 37.15
CA LYS A 202 -5.69 36.67 38.54
C LYS A 202 -4.61 37.34 39.39
N SER A 203 -3.37 36.86 39.33
CA SER A 203 -2.24 37.45 40.07
C SER A 203 -1.96 38.91 39.65
N LEU A 204 -2.10 39.22 38.35
CA LEU A 204 -1.98 40.60 37.84
C LEU A 204 -3.03 41.53 38.47
N LYS A 205 -4.28 41.07 38.53
CA LYS A 205 -5.38 41.83 39.13
C LYS A 205 -5.18 42.06 40.63
N GLU A 206 -4.68 41.06 41.36
CA GLU A 206 -4.32 41.17 42.78
C GLU A 206 -3.18 42.19 43.00
N LEU A 207 -2.16 42.17 42.15
CA LEU A 207 -1.06 43.15 42.15
C LEU A 207 -1.54 44.57 41.86
N GLU A 208 -2.42 44.75 40.88
CA GLU A 208 -3.02 46.06 40.57
C GLU A 208 -3.84 46.60 41.74
N GLN A 209 -4.65 45.75 42.38
CA GLN A 209 -5.42 46.13 43.58
C GLN A 209 -4.50 46.54 44.73
N SER A 210 -3.48 45.75 45.03
CA SER A 210 -2.50 46.05 46.07
C SER A 210 -1.73 47.35 45.78
N SER A 211 -1.36 47.60 44.52
CA SER A 211 -0.73 48.85 44.10
C SER A 211 -1.65 50.05 44.30
N LEU A 212 -2.94 49.91 44.00
CA LEU A 212 -3.95 50.95 44.21
C LEU A 212 -4.10 51.27 45.72
N GLU A 213 -4.13 50.23 46.56
CA GLU A 213 -4.21 50.37 48.02
C GLU A 213 -2.98 51.12 48.57
N ILE A 214 -1.77 50.74 48.16
CA ILE A 214 -0.53 51.42 48.57
C ILE A 214 -0.56 52.88 48.14
N LYS A 215 -0.99 53.18 46.92
CA LYS A 215 -1.11 54.55 46.42
C LYS A 215 -2.07 55.39 47.28
N ASN A 216 -3.23 54.84 47.62
CA ASN A 216 -4.21 55.50 48.49
C ASN A 216 -3.70 55.74 49.92
N ILE A 217 -2.79 54.90 50.42
CA ILE A 217 -2.13 55.10 51.73
C ILE A 217 -1.11 56.23 51.67
N ILE A 218 -0.37 56.39 50.56
CA ILE A 218 0.65 57.42 50.39
C ILE A 218 0.04 58.81 50.12
N GLU A 219 -1.14 58.87 49.49
CA GLU A 219 -1.85 60.12 49.18
C GLU A 219 -2.70 60.67 50.35
N ARG A 220 -2.70 60.02 51.52
CA ARG A 220 -3.32 60.49 52.78
C ARG A 220 -2.30 61.11 53.72
#